data_AF-A0A8C5P4X2-F1
#
_entry.id   AF-A0A8C5P4X2-F1
#
_cell.length_a   1.000
_cell.length_b   1.000
_cell.length_c   1.000
_cell.angle_alpha   90.00
_cell.angle_beta   90.00
_cell.angle_gamma   90.00
#
_symmetry.space_group_name_H-M   'P 1'
#
loop_
_entity.id
_entity.type
_entity.pdbx_description
1 polymer ?
#
loop_
_entity_poly.entity_id
_entity_poly.type
_entity_poly.pdbx_seq_one_letter_code
_entity_poly.pdbx_strand_id
1 'polypeptide(L)'
;MTGYTPDEKLRLQQLRELRRRWLKDQELSPREPVLPPRKMWPMEAFWNNFLRDGAAWKKSQKPYGIVEKKPRIFPGDTILETGEVIPPMKDFPDQHH
;
A
#
# COMPACT_ATOMS: atom_id res chain seq x y z
N MET A 1 -36.40 -35.65 -33.56
CA MET A 1 -35.13 -34.99 -33.23
C MET A 1 -34.01 -36.01 -33.41
N THR A 2 -33.46 -36.09 -34.61
CA THR A 2 -32.37 -37.02 -34.94
C THR A 2 -31.10 -36.52 -34.27
N GLY A 3 -30.64 -37.23 -33.25
CA GLY A 3 -29.37 -36.95 -32.59
C GLY A 3 -28.19 -37.34 -33.46
N TYR A 4 -26.98 -36.96 -33.02
CA TYR A 4 -25.71 -37.20 -33.70
C TYR A 4 -25.52 -38.66 -34.14
N THR A 5 -25.02 -38.84 -35.36
CA THR A 5 -24.60 -40.15 -35.88
C THR A 5 -23.37 -40.67 -35.12
N PRO A 6 -23.09 -41.99 -35.14
CA PRO A 6 -21.94 -42.56 -34.44
C PRO A 6 -20.60 -41.93 -34.83
N ASP A 7 -20.41 -41.64 -36.12
CA ASP A 7 -19.20 -40.98 -36.64
C ASP A 7 -19.09 -39.52 -36.17
N GLU A 8 -20.21 -38.80 -36.12
CA GLU A 8 -20.23 -37.43 -35.59
C GLU A 8 -19.86 -37.42 -34.10
N LYS A 9 -20.34 -38.41 -33.33
CA LYS A 9 -19.97 -38.55 -31.92
C LYS A 9 -18.48 -38.84 -31.76
N LEU A 10 -17.92 -39.74 -32.57
CA LEU A 10 -16.49 -40.05 -32.55
C LEU A 10 -15.65 -38.83 -32.91
N ARG A 11 -16.03 -38.09 -33.94
CA ARG A 11 -15.37 -36.85 -34.37
C ARG A 11 -15.42 -35.77 -33.29
N LEU A 12 -16.58 -35.59 -32.65
CA LEU A 12 -16.74 -34.62 -31.56
C LEU A 12 -15.90 -35.01 -30.34
N GLN A 13 -15.79 -36.30 -30.04
CA GLN A 13 -14.93 -36.79 -28.97
C GLN A 13 -13.45 -36.49 -29.27
N GLN A 14 -12.97 -36.79 -30.48
CA GLN A 14 -11.61 -36.49 -30.91
C GLN A 14 -11.31 -34.98 -30.83
N LEU A 15 -12.23 -34.13 -31.31
CA LEU A 15 -12.09 -32.68 -31.21
C LEU A 15 -12.08 -32.20 -29.75
N ARG A 16 -12.88 -32.80 -28.87
CA ARG A 16 -12.89 -32.49 -27.44
C ARG A 16 -11.57 -32.80 -26.76
N GLU A 17 -10.96 -33.94 -27.08
CA GLU A 17 -9.65 -34.33 -26.53
C GLU A 17 -8.54 -33.38 -26.97
N LEU A 18 -8.50 -33.06 -28.26
CA LEU A 18 -7.55 -32.08 -28.80
C LEU A 18 -7.74 -30.71 -28.15
N ARG A 19 -9.00 -30.27 -27.98
CA ARG A 19 -9.31 -28.98 -27.35
C ARG A 19 -8.89 -28.93 -25.89
N ARG A 20 -9.06 -30.02 -25.13
CA ARG A 20 -8.64 -30.09 -23.71
C ARG A 20 -7.13 -30.02 -23.58
N ARG A 21 -6.38 -30.73 -24.43
CA ARG A 21 -4.91 -30.65 -24.46
C ARG A 21 -4.43 -29.24 -24.83
N TRP A 22 -5.00 -28.66 -25.87
CA TRP A 22 -4.68 -27.29 -26.28
C TRP A 22 -4.92 -26.27 -25.16
N LEU A 23 -6.07 -26.34 -24.48
CA LEU A 23 -6.38 -25.43 -23.37
C LEU A 23 -5.43 -25.60 -22.19
N LYS A 24 -5.01 -26.83 -21.91
CA LYS A 24 -4.00 -27.12 -20.88
C LYS A 24 -2.64 -26.54 -21.24
N ASP A 25 -2.25 -26.59 -22.51
CA ASP A 25 -0.99 -25.99 -22.98
C ASP A 25 -1.02 -24.45 -23.00
N GLN A 26 -2.22 -23.84 -22.93
CA GLN A 26 -2.38 -22.39 -22.73
C GLN A 26 -2.30 -21.96 -21.26
N GLU A 27 -2.31 -22.90 -20.30
CA GLU A 27 -2.02 -22.58 -18.91
C GLU A 27 -0.53 -22.23 -18.80
N LEU A 28 -0.24 -20.93 -18.85
CA LEU A 28 1.11 -20.42 -18.72
C LEU A 28 1.68 -20.84 -17.35
N SER A 29 2.86 -21.46 -17.36
CA SER A 29 3.63 -21.65 -16.13
C SER A 29 3.87 -20.29 -15.48
N PRO A 30 3.96 -20.18 -14.14
CA PRO A 30 4.27 -18.93 -13.44
C PRO A 30 5.59 -18.26 -13.88
N ARG A 31 6.40 -18.96 -14.68
CA ARG A 31 7.58 -18.43 -15.34
C ARG A 31 7.18 -17.53 -16.50
N GLU A 32 6.87 -16.30 -16.15
CA GLU A 32 6.92 -15.20 -17.09
C GLU A 32 8.33 -15.10 -17.70
N PRO A 33 8.48 -14.77 -18.99
CA PRO A 33 9.74 -14.26 -19.51
C PRO A 33 9.96 -12.87 -18.90
N VAL A 34 10.48 -12.84 -17.68
CA VAL A 34 10.82 -11.60 -17.00
C VAL A 34 12.02 -11.02 -17.74
N LEU A 35 11.87 -9.79 -18.25
CA LEU A 35 13.02 -9.00 -18.70
C LEU A 35 14.07 -8.98 -17.58
N PRO A 36 15.37 -9.00 -17.89
CA PRO A 36 16.39 -8.96 -16.84
C PRO A 36 16.09 -7.76 -15.93
N PRO A 37 16.10 -7.95 -14.60
CA PRO A 37 15.79 -6.87 -13.68
C PRO A 37 16.72 -5.69 -13.97
N ARG A 38 16.17 -4.47 -13.94
CA ARG A 38 16.95 -3.25 -14.13
C ARG A 38 18.15 -3.27 -13.19
N LYS A 39 19.34 -3.05 -13.74
CA LYS A 39 20.58 -3.05 -12.97
C LYS A 39 20.56 -1.83 -12.03
N MET A 40 20.33 -2.08 -10.74
CA MET A 40 20.44 -1.05 -9.71
C MET A 40 21.90 -0.64 -9.55
N TRP A 41 22.12 0.63 -9.23
CA TRP A 41 23.45 1.11 -8.88
C TRP A 41 23.92 0.41 -7.58
N PRO A 42 25.22 0.12 -7.41
CA PRO A 42 25.73 -0.57 -6.22
C PRO A 42 25.31 0.09 -4.89
N MET A 43 25.24 1.43 -4.85
CA MET A 43 24.80 2.16 -3.66
C MET A 43 23.31 1.96 -3.34
N GLU A 44 22.47 1.89 -4.37
CA GLU A 44 21.03 1.68 -4.22
C GLU A 44 20.73 0.24 -3.80
N ALA A 45 21.42 -0.72 -4.42
CA ALA A 45 21.38 -2.12 -4.00
C ALA A 45 21.86 -2.30 -2.55
N PHE A 46 22.89 -1.56 -2.14
CA PHE A 46 23.36 -1.54 -0.76
C PHE A 46 22.28 -1.06 0.21
N TRP A 47 21.68 0.11 0.00
CA TRP A 47 20.65 0.64 0.90
C TRP A 47 19.40 -0.26 0.95
N ASN A 48 18.98 -0.80 -0.19
CA ASN A 48 17.86 -1.76 -0.25
C ASN A 48 18.13 -3.02 0.57
N ASN A 49 19.35 -3.57 0.49
CA ASN A 49 19.74 -4.71 1.31
C ASN A 49 19.93 -4.33 2.78
N PHE A 50 20.51 -3.17 3.06
CA PHE A 50 20.75 -2.68 4.41
C PHE A 50 19.45 -2.49 5.18
N LEU A 51 18.40 -1.93 4.55
CA LEU A 51 17.10 -1.67 5.18
C LEU A 51 16.13 -2.85 5.15
N ARG A 52 16.49 -3.97 4.49
CA ARG A 52 15.60 -5.12 4.22
C ARG A 52 15.02 -5.79 5.48
N ASP A 53 15.81 -5.86 6.54
CA ASP A 53 15.40 -6.48 7.82
C ASP A 53 14.55 -5.55 8.69
N GLY A 54 14.41 -4.27 8.30
CA GLY A 54 13.59 -3.29 8.99
C GLY A 54 14.06 -2.95 10.41
N ALA A 55 15.31 -3.26 10.77
CA ALA A 55 15.82 -3.07 12.13
C ALA A 55 15.65 -1.61 12.59
N ALA A 56 15.10 -1.43 13.81
CA ALA A 56 14.70 -0.11 14.30
C ALA A 56 15.86 0.90 14.37
N TRP A 57 17.07 0.45 14.71
CA TRP A 57 18.27 1.30 14.76
C TRP A 57 18.72 1.82 13.39
N LYS A 58 18.36 1.13 12.30
CA LYS A 58 18.63 1.58 10.92
C LYS A 58 17.66 2.66 10.47
N LYS A 59 16.53 2.80 11.16
CA LYS A 59 15.54 3.85 10.92
C LYS A 59 15.85 5.03 11.83
N SER A 60 15.74 6.25 11.30
CA SER A 60 15.97 7.49 12.07
C SER A 60 14.80 7.84 13.00
N GLN A 61 14.23 6.87 13.72
CA GLN A 61 13.22 7.13 14.74
C GLN A 61 13.92 7.49 16.04
N LYS A 62 14.40 8.75 16.11
CA LYS A 62 15.00 9.31 17.31
C LYS A 62 13.91 10.00 18.12
N PRO A 63 13.66 9.62 19.39
CA PRO A 63 12.81 10.42 20.26
C PRO A 63 13.42 11.82 20.33
N TYR A 64 12.57 12.86 20.23
CA TYR A 64 13.01 14.25 20.17
C TYR A 64 13.85 14.62 18.94
N GLY A 65 13.83 13.82 17.87
CA GLY A 65 14.53 14.17 16.62
C GLY A 65 13.99 15.46 15.98
N ILE A 66 12.69 15.73 16.16
CA ILE A 66 12.03 16.98 15.82
C ILE A 66 11.28 17.41 17.09
N VAL A 67 11.58 18.61 17.60
CA VAL A 67 10.89 19.21 18.74
C VAL A 67 10.36 20.56 18.30
N GLU A 68 9.04 20.70 18.36
CA GLU A 68 8.37 21.97 18.11
C GLU A 68 8.05 22.66 19.44
N LYS A 69 8.03 24.00 19.42
CA LYS A 69 7.56 24.76 20.58
C LYS A 69 6.05 24.59 20.68
N LYS A 70 5.56 24.35 21.91
CA LYS A 70 4.11 24.34 22.17
C LYS A 70 3.46 25.64 21.65
N PRO A 71 2.31 25.55 20.95
CA PRO A 71 1.63 26.74 20.44
C PRO A 71 1.24 27.67 21.59
N ARG A 72 1.16 28.98 21.30
CA ARG A 72 0.60 29.95 22.26
C ARG A 72 -0.90 29.71 22.35
N ILE A 73 -1.41 29.77 23.57
CA ILE A 73 -2.82 29.56 23.89
C ILE A 73 -3.34 30.85 24.53
N PHE A 74 -4.49 31.32 24.09
CA PHE A 74 -5.16 32.52 24.56
C PHE A 74 -6.53 32.21 25.17
N PRO A 75 -7.05 33.10 26.04
CA PRO A 75 -8.43 33.00 26.52
C PRO A 75 -9.44 32.92 25.36
N GLY A 76 -10.35 31.94 25.43
CA GLY A 76 -11.30 31.62 24.37
C GLY A 76 -10.84 30.57 23.34
N ASP A 77 -9.56 30.19 23.32
CA ASP A 77 -9.08 29.10 22.45
C ASP A 77 -9.70 27.76 22.87
N THR A 78 -9.92 26.85 21.91
CA THR A 78 -10.39 25.49 22.18
C THR A 78 -9.28 24.49 21.90
N ILE A 79 -8.95 23.66 22.89
CA ILE A 79 -7.98 22.58 22.73
C ILE A 79 -8.66 21.43 21.96
N LEU A 80 -8.23 21.15 20.73
CA LEU A 80 -8.86 20.12 19.90
C LEU A 80 -8.76 18.70 20.50
N GLU A 81 -7.70 18.43 21.26
CA GLU A 81 -7.46 17.12 21.88
C GLU A 81 -8.39 16.84 23.07
N THR A 82 -8.77 17.87 23.84
CA THR A 82 -9.58 17.73 25.06
C THR A 82 -10.98 18.31 24.93
N GLY A 83 -11.23 19.16 23.94
CA GLY A 83 -12.47 19.93 23.79
C GLY A 83 -12.63 21.06 24.81
N GLU A 84 -11.63 21.31 25.65
CA GLU A 84 -11.69 22.36 26.69
C GLU A 84 -11.49 23.75 26.08
N VAL A 85 -12.37 24.69 26.47
CA VAL A 85 -12.27 26.10 26.10
C VAL A 85 -11.52 26.84 27.21
N ILE A 86 -10.50 27.62 26.83
CA ILE A 86 -9.68 28.36 27.78
C ILE A 86 -10.52 29.49 28.40
N PRO A 87 -10.58 29.59 29.74
CA PRO A 87 -11.37 30.61 30.40
C PRO A 87 -10.99 32.04 29.97
N PRO A 88 -11.97 32.95 29.83
CA PRO A 88 -11.70 34.36 29.54
C PRO A 88 -10.85 35.00 30.64
N MET A 89 -10.09 36.04 30.28
CA MET A 89 -9.42 36.89 31.29
C MET A 89 -10.48 37.61 32.15
N LYS A 90 -10.13 37.90 33.41
CA LYS A 90 -10.99 38.72 34.28
C LYS A 90 -11.16 40.12 33.69
N ASP A 91 -12.37 40.67 33.78
CA ASP A 91 -12.65 42.02 33.33
C ASP A 91 -11.77 43.03 34.09
N PHE A 92 -11.07 43.87 33.34
CA PHE A 92 -10.35 45.01 33.90
C PHE A 92 -11.25 46.25 33.82
N PRO A 93 -11.34 47.08 34.89
CA PRO A 93 -12.08 48.32 34.82
C PRO A 93 -11.43 49.22 33.76
N ASP A 94 -12.16 49.50 32.68
CA ASP A 94 -11.73 50.39 31.61
C ASP A 94 -11.63 51.82 32.16
N GLN A 95 -10.45 52.45 32.03
CA GLN A 95 -10.19 53.82 32.50
C GLN A 95 -10.16 54.84 31.34
N HIS A 96 -10.54 54.43 30.13
CA HIS A 96 -10.64 55.35 29.00
C HIS A 96 -11.96 56.12 29.01
N HIS A 97 -11.93 57.30 29.64
CA HIS A 97 -12.90 58.38 29.45
C HIS A 97 -12.53 59.28 28.26
#